data_AF-A0A3A5JDT4-F1
#
_entry.id   AF-A0A3A5JDT4-F1
#
_cell.length_a   1.000
_cell.length_b   1.000
_cell.length_c   1.000
_cell.angle_alpha   90.00
_cell.angle_beta   90.00
_cell.angle_gamma   90.00
#
_symmetry.space_group_name_H-M   'P 1'
#
loop_
_entity.id
_entity.type
_entity.pdbx_description
1 polymer ?
#
loop_
_entity_poly.entity_id
_entity_poly.type
_entity_poly.pdbx_seq_one_letter_code
_entity_poly.pdbx_strand_id
1 'polypeptide(L)'
;MALTPTNLDGYSRTDVYEDDTLVRVSVRRTEDAAYPSSWRYTLHYGALVPNPPKTLEDGTIRRYDNSHEDTKGHELHTTDQPTGTIQFPGMVELYERFWSEIPKPRFEPSENGGRSA
;
A
#
# COMPACT_ATOMS: atom_id res chain seq x y z
N MET A 1 18.54 -2.21 -10.00
CA MET A 1 18.71 -3.36 -9.07
C MET A 1 17.34 -3.94 -8.77
N ALA A 2 17.23 -5.23 -8.41
CA ALA A 2 15.94 -5.82 -8.05
C ALA A 2 15.47 -5.30 -6.68
N LEU A 3 14.19 -4.96 -6.56
CA LEU A 3 13.59 -4.55 -5.29
C LEU A 3 13.69 -5.70 -4.26
N THR A 4 14.20 -5.42 -3.07
CA THR A 4 14.32 -6.41 -2.00
C THR A 4 13.40 -6.07 -0.83
N PRO A 5 13.06 -7.05 0.03
CA PRO A 5 12.32 -6.76 1.26
C PRO A 5 12.99 -5.70 2.14
N THR A 6 14.32 -5.66 2.20
CA THR A 6 15.06 -4.66 2.99
C THR A 6 14.86 -3.24 2.47
N ASN A 7 14.69 -3.04 1.16
CA ASN A 7 14.41 -1.72 0.60
C ASN A 7 13.02 -1.18 1.00
N LEU A 8 12.08 -2.07 1.36
CA LEU A 8 10.73 -1.71 1.76
C LEU A 8 10.57 -1.57 3.28
N ASP A 9 11.55 -2.01 4.06
CA ASP A 9 11.45 -1.92 5.52
C ASP A 9 11.59 -0.47 5.99
N GLY A 10 10.59 0.02 6.72
CA GLY A 10 10.49 1.42 7.15
C GLY A 10 10.12 2.40 6.02
N TYR A 11 9.80 1.91 4.82
CA TYR A 11 9.49 2.77 3.70
C TYR A 11 8.13 3.45 3.85
N SER A 12 8.12 4.78 3.89
CA SER A 12 6.89 5.57 3.85
C SER A 12 7.04 6.78 2.93
N ARG A 13 6.09 6.92 2.01
CA ARG A 13 6.03 8.02 1.05
C ARG A 13 4.59 8.33 0.68
N THR A 14 4.29 9.61 0.46
CA THR A 14 3.02 10.06 -0.10
C THR A 14 3.32 11.07 -1.19
N ASP A 15 2.75 10.87 -2.37
CA ASP A 15 2.79 11.84 -3.48
C ASP A 15 1.37 12.17 -3.91
N VAL A 16 1.17 13.45 -4.21
CA VAL A 16 -0.05 13.99 -4.81
C VAL A 16 0.26 14.33 -6.26
N TYR A 17 -0.62 13.94 -7.17
CA TYR A 17 -0.49 14.13 -8.60
C TYR A 17 -1.34 15.32 -9.07
N GLU A 18 -1.04 15.84 -10.27
CA GLU A 18 -1.71 16.99 -10.86
C GLU A 18 -3.21 16.78 -11.12
N ASP A 19 -3.66 15.53 -11.21
CA ASP A 19 -5.06 15.16 -11.41
C ASP A 19 -5.84 14.95 -10.10
N ASP A 20 -5.35 15.56 -9.01
CA ASP A 20 -5.92 15.46 -7.65
C ASP A 20 -6.02 14.02 -7.12
N THR A 21 -5.23 13.10 -7.68
CA THR A 21 -5.04 11.77 -7.11
C THR A 21 -3.80 11.74 -6.21
N LEU A 22 -3.75 10.76 -5.33
CA LEU A 22 -2.62 10.56 -4.44
C LEU A 22 -2.25 9.08 -4.34
N VAL A 23 -0.97 8.83 -4.12
CA VAL A 23 -0.47 7.52 -3.72
C VAL A 23 0.20 7.65 -2.37
N ARG A 24 -0.28 6.89 -1.39
CA ARG A 24 0.32 6.74 -0.06
C ARG A 24 0.82 5.31 0.11
N VAL A 25 2.11 5.18 0.39
CA VAL A 25 2.76 3.93 0.73
C VAL A 25 3.31 4.02 2.14
N SER A 26 3.03 3.01 2.94
CA SER A 26 3.62 2.78 4.25
C SER A 26 3.90 1.29 4.35
N VAL A 27 5.15 0.90 4.55
CA VAL A 27 5.58 -0.49 4.67
C VAL A 27 6.65 -0.57 5.75
N ARG A 28 6.52 -1.52 6.67
CA ARG A 28 7.55 -1.80 7.67
C ARG A 28 7.49 -3.24 8.14
N ARG A 29 8.63 -3.79 8.53
CA ARG A 29 8.67 -5.02 9.32
C ARG A 29 8.15 -4.75 10.73
N THR A 30 7.61 -5.79 11.35
CA THR A 30 7.09 -5.74 12.72
C THR A 30 7.19 -7.11 13.37
N GLU A 31 7.41 -7.13 14.69
CA GLU A 31 7.39 -8.35 15.52
C GLU A 31 6.06 -8.51 16.28
N ASP A 32 5.13 -7.57 16.06
CA ASP A 32 3.82 -7.56 16.69
C ASP A 32 2.98 -8.76 16.21
N ALA A 33 2.47 -9.53 17.17
CA ALA A 33 1.68 -10.75 16.93
C ALA A 33 0.36 -10.48 16.18
N ALA A 34 -0.12 -9.23 16.16
CA ALA A 34 -1.27 -8.82 15.34
C ALA A 34 -0.97 -8.88 13.82
N TYR A 35 0.30 -9.05 13.43
CA TYR A 35 0.76 -9.12 12.03
C TYR A 35 1.58 -10.40 11.77
N PRO A 36 0.93 -11.57 11.63
CA PRO A 36 1.61 -12.86 11.39
C PRO A 36 2.59 -12.89 10.22
N SER A 37 2.37 -12.06 9.19
CA SER A 37 3.24 -11.90 8.02
C SER A 37 4.59 -11.23 8.33
N SER A 38 4.76 -10.71 9.55
CA SER A 38 5.88 -9.86 9.96
C SER A 38 5.95 -8.51 9.23
N TRP A 39 4.88 -8.11 8.54
CA TRP A 39 4.76 -6.83 7.85
C TRP A 39 3.56 -6.05 8.36
N ARG A 40 3.71 -4.73 8.48
CA ARG A 40 2.58 -3.81 8.59
C ARG A 40 2.63 -2.88 7.39
N TYR A 41 1.54 -2.80 6.63
CA TYR A 41 1.54 -1.99 5.42
C TYR A 41 0.20 -1.34 5.09
N THR A 42 0.30 -0.30 4.26
CA THR A 42 -0.81 0.34 3.55
C THR A 42 -0.28 0.82 2.20
N LEU A 43 -0.85 0.31 1.11
CA LEU A 43 -0.62 0.75 -0.25
C LEU A 43 -1.94 1.35 -0.75
N HIS A 44 -2.03 2.67 -0.82
CA HIS A 44 -3.28 3.37 -1.08
C HIS A 44 -3.13 4.28 -2.30
N TYR A 45 -4.01 4.08 -3.28
CA TYR A 45 -4.27 4.98 -4.39
C TYR A 45 -5.71 5.52 -4.26
N GLY A 46 -5.85 6.84 -4.26
CA GLY A 46 -7.14 7.50 -4.08
C GLY A 46 -7.17 8.91 -4.67
N ALA A 47 -8.31 9.58 -4.51
CA ALA A 47 -8.49 10.99 -4.86
C ALA A 47 -8.50 11.87 -3.60
N LEU A 48 -8.02 13.11 -3.73
CA LEU A 48 -8.10 14.11 -2.65
C LEU A 48 -9.54 14.46 -2.28
N VAL A 49 -10.44 14.41 -3.27
CA VAL A 49 -11.87 14.67 -3.10
C VAL A 49 -12.64 13.40 -3.49
N PRO A 50 -13.39 12.78 -2.57
CA PRO A 50 -14.22 11.63 -2.89
C PRO A 50 -15.23 11.95 -4.00
N ASN A 51 -15.36 11.05 -4.97
CA ASN A 51 -16.28 11.18 -6.08
C ASN A 51 -16.88 9.81 -6.47
N PRO A 52 -17.80 9.24 -5.64
CA PRO A 52 -18.49 8.01 -5.99
C PRO A 52 -19.27 8.14 -7.32
N PRO A 53 -19.32 7.09 -8.16
CA PRO A 53 -18.78 5.74 -7.92
C PRO A 53 -17.32 5.56 -8.35
N LYS A 54 -16.63 6.62 -8.79
CA LYS A 54 -15.21 6.54 -9.23
C LYS A 54 -14.23 6.33 -8.07
N THR A 55 -14.69 6.61 -6.85
CA THR A 55 -14.00 6.32 -5.59
C THR A 55 -14.98 5.69 -4.62
N LEU A 56 -14.45 5.06 -3.56
CA LEU A 56 -15.20 4.81 -2.33
C LEU A 56 -15.54 6.14 -1.64
N GLU A 57 -16.37 6.09 -0.60
CA GLU A 57 -16.82 7.27 0.15
C GLU A 57 -15.67 8.04 0.79
N ASP A 58 -14.56 7.37 1.09
CA ASP A 58 -13.34 7.96 1.68
C ASP A 58 -12.33 8.45 0.62
N GLY A 59 -12.67 8.38 -0.67
CA GLY A 59 -11.78 8.76 -1.77
C GLY A 59 -10.86 7.63 -2.25
N THR A 60 -10.91 6.44 -1.65
CA THR A 60 -10.11 5.28 -2.09
C THR A 60 -10.52 4.85 -3.50
N ILE A 61 -9.54 4.64 -4.38
CA ILE A 61 -9.73 3.97 -5.67
C ILE A 61 -9.26 2.51 -5.57
N ARG A 62 -8.07 2.30 -5.03
CA ARG A 62 -7.51 0.97 -4.72
C ARG A 62 -6.66 1.04 -3.45
N ARG A 63 -6.90 0.15 -2.50
CA ARG A 63 -6.07 0.04 -1.29
C ARG A 63 -5.77 -1.42 -0.96
N TYR A 64 -4.51 -1.72 -0.70
CA TYR A 64 -4.08 -2.93 0.00
C TYR A 64 -3.62 -2.56 1.40
N ASP A 65 -4.14 -3.22 2.42
CA ASP A 65 -3.64 -3.08 3.79
C ASP A 65 -3.86 -4.35 4.60
N ASN A 66 -3.28 -4.41 5.80
CA ASN A 66 -3.41 -5.54 6.70
C ASN A 66 -3.71 -5.08 8.13
N SER A 67 -4.52 -4.01 8.27
CA SER A 67 -4.75 -3.34 9.56
C SER A 67 -5.23 -4.28 10.67
N HIS A 68 -5.89 -5.39 10.32
CA HIS A 68 -6.36 -6.44 11.21
C HIS A 68 -5.97 -7.83 10.68
N GLU A 69 -4.67 -8.04 10.42
CA GLU A 69 -4.19 -9.25 9.74
C GLU A 69 -4.56 -10.55 10.49
N ASP A 70 -4.46 -10.54 11.81
CA ASP A 70 -4.78 -11.67 12.68
C ASP A 70 -6.23 -12.17 12.59
N THR A 71 -7.17 -11.30 12.20
CA THR A 71 -8.62 -11.58 12.20
C THR A 71 -9.23 -11.53 10.81
N LYS A 72 -8.75 -10.65 9.94
CA LYS A 72 -9.28 -10.42 8.58
C LYS A 72 -8.29 -10.78 7.47
N GLY A 73 -7.02 -10.95 7.81
CA GLY A 73 -5.94 -11.13 6.85
C GLY A 73 -5.61 -9.84 6.09
N HIS A 74 -5.22 -10.01 4.83
CA HIS A 74 -4.80 -8.94 3.95
C HIS A 74 -5.99 -8.46 3.12
N GLU A 75 -6.36 -7.19 3.25
CA GLU A 75 -7.56 -6.63 2.64
C GLU A 75 -7.22 -5.91 1.32
N LEU A 76 -8.11 -6.04 0.35
CA LEU A 76 -8.17 -5.25 -0.89
C LEU A 76 -9.48 -4.46 -0.90
N HIS A 77 -9.36 -3.15 -0.96
CA HIS A 77 -10.47 -2.22 -1.18
C HIS A 77 -10.40 -1.70 -2.61
N THR A 78 -11.47 -1.84 -3.40
CA THR A 78 -11.59 -1.26 -4.74
C THR A 78 -13.00 -0.70 -4.93
N THR A 79 -13.18 0.12 -5.96
CA THR A 79 -14.50 0.62 -6.36
C THR A 79 -15.35 -0.42 -7.09
N ASP A 80 -14.69 -1.41 -7.69
CA ASP A 80 -15.35 -2.39 -8.57
C ASP A 80 -15.99 -3.53 -7.79
N GLN A 81 -15.50 -3.80 -6.57
CA GLN A 81 -15.91 -4.93 -5.74
C GLN A 81 -15.94 -4.53 -4.27
N PRO A 82 -16.81 -5.15 -3.45
CA PRO A 82 -16.74 -4.98 -2.01
C PRO A 82 -15.37 -5.38 -1.48
N THR A 83 -14.99 -4.78 -0.34
CA THR A 83 -13.73 -5.12 0.36
C THR A 83 -13.60 -6.62 0.54
N GLY A 84 -12.46 -7.19 0.15
CA GLY A 84 -12.22 -8.63 0.23
C GLY A 84 -10.83 -8.97 0.74
N THR A 85 -10.66 -10.19 1.21
CA THR A 85 -9.35 -10.72 1.64
C THR A 85 -8.58 -11.30 0.46
N ILE A 86 -7.27 -11.05 0.41
CA ILE A 86 -6.34 -11.62 -0.57
C ILE A 86 -5.35 -12.57 0.09
N GLN A 87 -4.78 -13.49 -0.70
CA GLN A 87 -3.56 -14.21 -0.31
C GLN A 87 -2.38 -13.24 -0.33
N PHE A 88 -1.55 -13.26 0.71
CA PHE A 88 -0.34 -12.43 0.76
C PHE A 88 0.82 -13.12 0.06
N PRO A 89 1.28 -12.59 -1.09
CA PRO A 89 2.39 -13.18 -1.83
C PRO A 89 3.76 -12.83 -1.24
N GLY A 90 3.80 -11.96 -0.22
CA GLY A 90 5.01 -11.29 0.26
C GLY A 90 5.05 -9.83 -0.17
N MET A 91 5.76 -8.98 0.59
CA MET A 91 5.68 -7.53 0.38
C MET A 91 6.20 -7.05 -0.97
N VAL A 92 7.28 -7.65 -1.49
CA VAL A 92 7.84 -7.22 -2.79
C VAL A 92 6.85 -7.49 -3.92
N GLU A 93 6.27 -8.69 -3.97
CA GLU A 93 5.29 -9.03 -5.02
C GLU A 93 4.01 -8.21 -4.87
N LEU A 94 3.51 -8.00 -3.64
CA LEU A 94 2.33 -7.17 -3.41
C LEU A 94 2.58 -5.70 -3.80
N TYR A 95 3.78 -5.18 -3.51
CA TYR A 95 4.18 -3.83 -3.89
C TYR A 95 4.22 -3.65 -5.40
N GLU A 96 4.86 -4.57 -6.12
CA GLU A 96 4.89 -4.54 -7.60
C GLU A 96 3.49 -4.71 -8.20
N ARG A 97 2.66 -5.58 -7.64
CA ARG A 97 1.25 -5.73 -8.04
C ARG A 97 0.50 -4.41 -7.92
N PHE A 98 0.59 -3.73 -6.77
CA PHE A 98 -0.07 -2.43 -6.58
C PHE A 98 0.32 -1.42 -7.65
N TRP A 99 1.61 -1.29 -7.98
CA TRP A 99 2.06 -0.37 -9.02
C TRP A 99 1.63 -0.77 -10.43
N SER A 100 1.49 -2.07 -10.71
CA SER A 100 0.99 -2.55 -12.00
C SER A 100 -0.50 -2.29 -12.22
N GLU A 101 -1.26 -2.06 -11.15
CA GLU A 101 -2.72 -1.94 -11.18
C GLU A 101 -3.23 -0.50 -11.08
N ILE A 102 -2.35 0.48 -10.86
CA ILE A 102 -2.71 1.89 -10.79
C ILE A 102 -2.09 2.67 -11.95
N PRO A 103 -2.78 3.70 -12.48
CA PRO A 103 -2.31 4.47 -13.62
C PRO A 103 -1.30 5.56 -13.20
N LYS A 104 -0.33 5.21 -12.35
CA LYS A 104 0.65 6.15 -11.80
C LYS A 104 2.07 5.62 -11.90
N PRO A 105 3.05 6.47 -12.24
CA PRO A 105 4.44 6.04 -12.24
C PRO A 105 4.87 5.69 -10.82
N ARG A 106 5.58 4.57 -10.70
CA ARG A 106 6.17 4.13 -9.44
C ARG A 106 7.24 5.11 -8.98
N PHE A 107 7.22 5.45 -7.70
CA PHE A 107 8.36 6.07 -7.03
C PHE A 107 9.35 5.01 -6.53
N GLU A 108 10.66 5.30 -6.60
CA GLU A 108 11.68 4.39 -6.12
C GLU A 108 11.85 4.55 -4.60
N PRO A 109 11.80 3.46 -3.81
CA PRO A 109 12.24 3.52 -2.42
C PRO A 109 13.73 3.87 -2.39
N SER A 110 14.10 4.89 -1.61
CA SER A 110 15.49 5.38 -1.56
C SER A 110 16.45 4.29 -1.11
N GLU A 111 17.61 4.17 -1.77
CA GLU A 111 18.64 3.16 -1.44
C GLU A 111 19.30 3.34 -0.06
N ASN A 112 19.01 4.42 0.66
CA ASN A 112 19.57 4.67 1.99
C ASN A 112 18.49 4.56 3.06
N GLY A 113 18.54 3.48 3.83
CA GLY A 113 18.10 3.47 5.23
C GLY A 113 18.98 4.42 6.05
N GLY A 114 18.88 5.72 5.77
CA GLY A 114 19.53 6.77 6.52
C GLY A 114 18.79 6.93 7.84
N ARG A 115 19.31 6.32 8.90
CA ARG A 115 19.10 6.79 10.27
C ARG A 115 19.30 8.31 10.27
N SER A 116 18.22 9.06 10.40
CA SER A 116 18.30 10.45 10.81
C SER A 116 18.43 10.46 12.34
N ALA A 117 19.32 11.35 12.79
CA ALA A 117 19.97 11.41 14.10
C ALA A 117 19.08 11.26 15.34
#